data_AF-A0A4Z1JMF2-F1
#
_entry.id   AF-A0A4Z1JMF2-F1
#
_cell.length_a   1.000
_cell.length_b   1.000
_cell.length_c   1.000
_cell.angle_alpha   90.00
_cell.angle_beta   90.00
_cell.angle_gamma   90.00
#
_symmetry.space_group_name_H-M   'P 1'
#
loop_
_entity.id
_entity.type
_entity.pdbx_description
1 polymer ?
#
loop_
_entity_poly.entity_id
_entity_poly.type
_entity_poly.pdbx_seq_one_letter_code
_entity_poly.pdbx_strand_id
1 'polypeptide(L)'
;MSTKVAEPPLWCHSESAYLHSITMHTADGKEVTINPRAAMYQMTIEQVKHHLGGVAFAQDPWPIREYTSQSIEEQWRHIQVARVAAEIARKEAELEREAGITARREACKAAKIARKEAKLESEAGITARREARKEAKLEREAGITARREARKAAKIARKAAVRIHNKSTKSLTNILSNKGYIDD
;
A
#
# COMPACT_ATOMS: atom_id res chain seq x y z
N MET A 1 -8.84 -66.49 -12.40
CA MET A 1 -8.44 -65.85 -11.12
C MET A 1 -7.24 -64.95 -11.43
N SER A 2 -7.46 -63.67 -11.71
CA SER A 2 -6.38 -62.72 -12.00
C SER A 2 -5.81 -62.23 -10.68
N THR A 3 -4.67 -62.76 -10.26
CA THR A 3 -3.93 -62.25 -9.11
C THR A 3 -3.38 -60.87 -9.47
N LYS A 4 -4.10 -59.81 -9.11
CA LYS A 4 -3.50 -58.48 -9.03
C LYS A 4 -2.36 -58.60 -8.01
N VAL A 5 -1.14 -58.64 -8.52
CA VAL A 5 0.08 -58.51 -7.71
C VAL A 5 -0.10 -57.22 -6.93
N ALA A 6 -0.15 -57.31 -5.61
CA ALA A 6 -0.24 -56.13 -4.75
C ALA A 6 0.90 -55.19 -5.15
N GLU A 7 0.58 -53.93 -5.45
CA GLU A 7 1.59 -52.93 -5.72
C GLU A 7 2.61 -52.97 -4.58
N PRO A 8 3.93 -52.95 -4.88
CA PRO A 8 4.93 -52.87 -3.84
C PRO A 8 4.57 -51.73 -2.89
N PRO A 9 4.77 -51.88 -1.57
CA PRO A 9 4.48 -50.81 -0.64
C PRO A 9 5.17 -49.52 -1.11
N LEU A 10 4.54 -48.37 -0.96
CA LEU A 10 5.20 -47.10 -1.22
C LEU A 10 6.40 -46.95 -0.27
N TRP A 11 7.48 -46.34 -0.75
CA TRP A 11 8.63 -46.02 0.10
C TRP A 11 8.16 -45.13 1.26
N CYS A 12 8.52 -45.48 2.50
CA CYS A 12 8.18 -44.61 3.62
C CYS A 12 9.14 -43.41 3.70
N HIS A 13 8.79 -42.41 4.53
CA HIS A 13 9.55 -41.18 4.65
C HIS A 13 10.97 -41.42 5.16
N SER A 14 11.13 -42.31 6.15
CA SER A 14 12.41 -42.66 6.75
C SER A 14 13.28 -43.53 5.83
N GLU A 15 12.69 -44.48 5.11
CA GLU A 15 13.37 -45.26 4.05
C GLU A 15 13.92 -44.32 2.97
N SER A 16 13.11 -43.36 2.53
CA SER A 16 13.53 -42.33 1.56
C SER A 16 14.58 -41.38 2.13
N ALA A 17 14.45 -40.97 3.39
CA ALA A 17 15.40 -40.09 4.06
C ALA A 17 16.76 -40.76 4.27
N TYR A 18 16.77 -42.04 4.65
CA TYR A 18 18.01 -42.80 4.78
C TYR A 18 18.66 -42.99 3.41
N LEU A 19 17.91 -43.39 2.38
CA LEU A 19 18.42 -43.47 1.01
C LEU A 19 19.04 -42.14 0.55
N HIS A 20 18.38 -41.02 0.88
CA HIS A 20 18.90 -39.69 0.58
C HIS A 20 20.22 -39.41 1.34
N SER A 21 20.29 -39.75 2.62
CA SER A 21 21.46 -39.52 3.48
C SER A 21 22.70 -40.27 3.00
N ILE A 22 22.54 -41.53 2.56
CA ILE A 22 23.66 -42.32 2.06
C ILE A 22 24.13 -41.81 0.69
N THR A 23 23.25 -41.25 -0.15
CA THR A 23 23.70 -40.52 -1.37
C THR A 23 24.43 -39.21 -1.09
N MET A 24 24.23 -38.60 0.07
CA MET A 24 24.77 -37.28 0.43
C MET A 24 26.12 -37.37 1.14
N HIS A 25 26.95 -38.36 0.83
CA HIS A 25 28.35 -38.31 1.25
C HIS A 25 29.11 -37.29 0.39
N THR A 26 29.28 -36.10 0.96
CA THR A 26 30.12 -35.03 0.44
C THR A 26 31.56 -35.25 0.89
N ALA A 27 32.38 -35.83 0.01
CA ALA A 27 33.81 -35.58 0.08
C ALA A 27 34.06 -34.21 -0.58
N ASP A 28 34.61 -33.26 0.17
CA ASP A 28 35.00 -31.93 -0.33
C ASP A 28 33.86 -31.08 -0.94
N GLY A 29 32.62 -31.26 -0.46
CA GLY A 29 31.46 -30.52 -0.96
C GLY A 29 30.95 -30.98 -2.34
N LYS A 30 31.50 -32.07 -2.89
CA LYS A 30 30.99 -32.71 -4.11
C LYS A 30 30.10 -33.89 -3.74
N GLU A 31 28.88 -33.91 -4.28
CA GLU A 31 27.97 -35.06 -4.16
C GLU A 31 28.59 -36.25 -4.89
N VAL A 32 28.95 -37.30 -4.14
CA VAL A 32 29.44 -38.54 -4.72
C VAL A 32 28.25 -39.47 -4.89
N THR A 33 27.89 -39.76 -6.15
CA THR A 33 26.88 -40.76 -6.44
C THR A 33 27.41 -42.14 -6.07
N ILE A 34 26.80 -42.77 -5.07
CA ILE A 34 27.13 -44.13 -4.67
C ILE A 34 26.59 -45.11 -5.71
N ASN A 35 27.32 -46.21 -5.94
CA ASN A 35 26.85 -47.31 -6.76
C ASN A 35 25.49 -47.84 -6.24
N PRO A 36 24.44 -47.97 -7.07
CA PRO A 36 23.13 -48.47 -6.65
C PRO A 36 23.18 -49.80 -5.88
N ARG A 37 24.14 -50.68 -6.19
CA ARG A 37 24.34 -51.96 -5.47
C ARG A 37 24.84 -51.73 -4.04
N ALA A 38 25.74 -50.78 -3.83
CA ALA A 38 26.22 -50.45 -2.50
C ALA A 38 25.10 -49.82 -1.65
N ALA A 39 24.31 -48.92 -2.24
CA ALA A 39 23.13 -48.36 -1.59
C ALA A 39 22.10 -49.45 -1.23
N MET A 40 21.82 -50.38 -2.15
CA MET A 40 20.97 -51.54 -1.90
C MET A 40 21.44 -52.37 -0.69
N TYR A 41 22.75 -52.66 -0.58
CA TYR A 41 23.29 -53.37 0.59
C TYR A 41 23.10 -52.58 1.89
N GLN A 42 23.36 -51.28 1.89
CA GLN A 42 23.17 -50.44 3.07
C GLN A 42 21.70 -50.35 3.48
N MET A 43 20.79 -50.16 2.52
CA MET A 43 19.34 -50.17 2.75
C MET A 43 18.87 -51.49 3.38
N THR A 44 19.38 -52.62 2.88
CA THR A 44 19.05 -53.95 3.42
C THR A 44 19.54 -54.10 4.85
N ILE A 45 20.76 -53.64 5.17
CA ILE A 45 21.31 -53.67 6.52
C ILE A 45 20.51 -52.76 7.46
N GLU A 46 20.16 -51.54 7.01
CA GLU A 46 19.40 -50.59 7.81
C GLU A 46 18.01 -51.12 8.12
N GLN A 47 17.34 -51.70 7.12
CA GLN A 47 15.99 -52.24 7.24
C GLN A 47 15.86 -53.28 8.39
N VAL A 48 16.90 -54.07 8.67
CA VAL A 48 16.92 -55.02 9.81
C VAL A 48 16.71 -54.31 11.15
N LYS A 49 17.20 -53.08 11.31
CA LYS A 49 16.99 -52.28 12.54
C LYS A 49 15.54 -51.86 12.69
N HIS A 50 14.81 -51.74 11.59
CA HIS A 50 13.44 -51.29 11.51
C HIS A 50 12.43 -52.45 11.36
N HIS A 51 12.88 -53.71 11.47
CA HIS A 51 12.05 -54.92 11.49
C HIS A 51 11.65 -55.32 12.91
N LEU A 52 10.67 -56.22 13.05
CA LEU A 52 10.17 -56.67 14.36
C LEU A 52 11.32 -57.20 15.23
N GLY A 53 11.54 -56.58 16.40
CA GLY A 53 12.64 -56.88 17.31
C GLY A 53 13.94 -56.08 17.05
N GLY A 54 13.98 -55.28 15.98
CA GLY A 54 15.04 -54.34 15.69
C GLY A 54 14.99 -53.09 16.58
N VAL A 55 16.15 -52.44 16.75
CA VAL A 55 16.32 -51.30 17.67
C VAL A 55 15.49 -50.07 17.32
N ALA A 56 15.11 -49.89 16.06
CA ALA A 56 14.34 -48.74 15.57
C ALA A 56 12.85 -49.06 15.34
N PHE A 57 12.44 -50.33 15.42
CA PHE A 57 11.10 -50.79 15.05
C PHE A 57 9.97 -50.06 15.78
N ALA A 58 10.11 -49.85 17.09
CA ALA A 58 9.07 -49.23 17.91
C ALA A 58 8.82 -47.76 17.55
N GLN A 59 9.82 -47.09 16.98
CA GLN A 59 9.73 -45.67 16.61
C GLN A 59 9.36 -45.47 15.14
N ASP A 60 9.90 -46.31 14.27
CA ASP A 60 9.82 -46.13 12.82
C ASP A 60 9.92 -47.50 12.11
N PRO A 61 8.82 -48.27 12.04
CA PRO A 61 8.84 -49.59 11.42
C PRO A 61 8.94 -49.47 9.91
N TRP A 62 9.91 -50.15 9.31
CA TRP A 62 10.02 -50.23 7.85
C TRP A 62 9.28 -51.46 7.33
N PRO A 63 8.60 -51.35 6.17
CA PRO A 63 8.05 -52.52 5.51
C PRO A 63 9.18 -53.48 5.10
N ILE A 64 8.90 -54.78 5.18
CA ILE A 64 9.79 -55.81 4.62
C ILE A 64 9.73 -55.67 3.09
N ARG A 65 10.88 -55.44 2.47
CA ARG A 65 11.05 -55.17 1.04
C ARG A 65 12.41 -55.70 0.58
N GLU A 66 12.43 -56.26 -0.61
CA GLU A 66 13.67 -56.52 -1.35
C GLU A 66 14.05 -55.28 -2.17
N TYR A 67 15.21 -54.70 -1.86
CA TYR A 67 15.75 -53.60 -2.65
C TYR A 67 16.41 -54.15 -3.90
N THR A 68 16.09 -53.57 -5.04
CA THR A 68 16.79 -53.82 -6.30
C THR A 68 17.54 -52.57 -6.74
N SER A 69 18.60 -52.71 -7.54
CA SER A 69 19.28 -51.55 -8.13
C SER A 69 18.30 -50.64 -8.88
N GLN A 70 17.31 -51.22 -9.57
CA GLN A 70 16.29 -50.46 -10.30
C GLN A 70 15.39 -49.64 -9.36
N SER A 71 14.90 -50.23 -8.26
CA SER A 71 14.06 -49.49 -7.30
C SER A 71 14.82 -48.36 -6.61
N ILE A 72 16.12 -48.57 -6.36
CA ILE A 72 17.00 -47.54 -5.78
C ILE A 72 17.19 -46.37 -6.75
N GLU A 73 17.48 -46.68 -8.02
CA GLU A 73 17.64 -45.66 -9.06
C GLU A 73 16.35 -44.86 -9.31
N GLU A 74 15.21 -45.54 -9.33
CA GLU A 74 13.91 -44.91 -9.47
C GLU A 74 13.61 -43.98 -8.30
N GLN A 75 13.82 -44.45 -7.06
CA GLN A 75 13.62 -43.61 -5.89
C GLN A 75 14.57 -42.41 -5.86
N TRP A 76 15.82 -42.58 -6.29
CA TRP A 76 16.74 -41.44 -6.44
C TRP A 76 16.25 -40.42 -7.44
N ARG A 77 15.70 -40.84 -8.59
CA ARG A 77 15.08 -39.90 -9.54
C ARG A 77 13.96 -39.12 -8.88
N HIS A 78 13.08 -39.78 -8.13
CA HIS A 78 12.01 -39.09 -7.40
C HIS A 78 12.54 -38.08 -6.37
N ILE A 79 13.55 -38.47 -5.59
CA ILE A 79 14.20 -37.57 -4.62
C ILE A 79 14.81 -36.35 -5.30
N GLN A 80 15.52 -36.54 -6.43
CA GLN A 80 16.13 -35.43 -7.17
C GLN A 80 15.08 -34.50 -7.78
N VAL A 81 14.01 -35.04 -8.37
CA VAL A 81 12.90 -34.24 -8.89
C VAL A 81 12.25 -33.43 -7.77
N ALA A 82 11.98 -34.04 -6.62
CA ALA A 82 11.40 -33.36 -5.47
C ALA A 82 12.33 -32.26 -4.92
N ARG A 83 13.65 -32.50 -4.91
CA ARG A 83 14.65 -31.51 -4.51
C ARG A 83 14.67 -30.31 -5.45
N VAL A 84 14.71 -30.54 -6.76
CA VAL A 84 14.69 -29.46 -7.76
C VAL A 84 13.39 -28.66 -7.65
N ALA A 85 12.25 -29.33 -7.52
CA ALA A 85 10.97 -28.66 -7.32
C ALA A 85 10.95 -27.81 -6.03
N ALA A 86 11.50 -28.32 -4.93
CA ALA A 86 11.60 -27.58 -3.68
C ALA A 86 12.54 -26.36 -3.80
N GLU A 87 13.64 -26.47 -4.55
CA GLU A 87 14.55 -25.35 -4.80
C GLU A 87 13.88 -24.26 -5.66
N ILE A 88 13.14 -24.66 -6.70
CA ILE A 88 12.36 -23.73 -7.54
C ILE A 88 11.32 -23.01 -6.67
N ALA A 89 10.52 -23.74 -5.89
CA ALA A 89 9.51 -23.16 -5.03
C ALA A 89 10.10 -22.18 -3.99
N ARG A 90 11.29 -22.47 -3.45
CA ARG A 90 12.00 -21.55 -2.55
C ARG A 90 12.40 -20.26 -3.26
N LYS A 91 12.97 -20.36 -4.47
CA LYS A 91 13.36 -19.20 -5.27
C LYS A 91 12.16 -18.36 -5.67
N GLU A 92 11.06 -18.98 -6.06
CA GLU A 92 9.80 -18.28 -6.37
C GLU A 92 9.27 -17.53 -5.15
N ALA A 93 9.21 -18.17 -3.98
CA ALA A 93 8.79 -17.53 -2.74
C ALA A 93 9.71 -16.37 -2.32
N GLU A 94 11.01 -16.47 -2.58
CA GLU A 94 11.98 -15.39 -2.33
C GLU A 94 11.72 -14.20 -3.26
N LEU A 95 11.51 -14.44 -4.56
CA LEU A 95 11.16 -13.39 -5.53
C LEU A 95 9.84 -12.70 -5.19
N GLU A 96 8.81 -13.45 -4.79
CA GLU A 96 7.54 -12.87 -4.34
C GLU A 96 7.72 -12.00 -3.09
N ARG A 97 8.53 -12.45 -2.14
CA ARG A 97 8.84 -11.68 -0.93
C ARG A 97 9.58 -10.39 -1.27
N GLU A 98 10.56 -10.44 -2.15
CA GLU A 98 11.28 -9.26 -2.62
C GLU A 98 10.35 -8.28 -3.34
N ALA A 99 9.48 -8.76 -4.22
CA ALA A 99 8.46 -7.96 -4.89
C ALA A 99 7.49 -7.30 -3.90
N GLY A 100 7.09 -8.02 -2.84
CA GLY A 100 6.27 -7.44 -1.76
C GLY A 100 6.99 -6.33 -1.00
N ILE A 101 8.30 -6.48 -0.76
CA ILE A 101 9.12 -5.46 -0.08
C ILE A 101 9.27 -4.21 -0.97
N THR A 102 9.51 -4.36 -2.27
CA THR A 102 9.65 -3.23 -3.19
C THR A 102 8.33 -2.47 -3.32
N ALA A 103 7.21 -3.17 -3.54
CA ALA A 103 5.88 -2.57 -3.60
C ALA A 103 5.55 -1.77 -2.32
N ARG A 104 5.88 -2.31 -1.14
CA ARG A 104 5.68 -1.60 0.14
C ARG A 104 6.54 -0.34 0.25
N ARG A 105 7.80 -0.39 -0.21
CA ARG A 105 8.69 0.77 -0.23
C ARG A 105 8.15 1.86 -1.16
N GLU A 106 7.65 1.50 -2.33
CA GLU A 106 7.06 2.43 -3.29
C GLU A 106 5.77 3.06 -2.75
N ALA A 107 4.87 2.26 -2.17
CA ALA A 107 3.66 2.76 -1.52
C ALA A 107 3.99 3.76 -0.39
N CYS A 108 5.03 3.49 0.42
CA CYS A 108 5.48 4.42 1.46
C CYS A 108 6.01 5.74 0.89
N LYS A 109 6.75 5.70 -0.22
CA LYS A 109 7.22 6.90 -0.91
C LYS A 109 6.04 7.70 -1.48
N ALA A 110 5.11 7.04 -2.17
CA ALA A 110 3.91 7.66 -2.71
C ALA A 110 3.06 8.33 -1.62
N ALA A 111 2.85 7.65 -0.49
CA ALA A 111 2.11 8.22 0.65
C ALA A 111 2.80 9.47 1.25
N LYS A 112 4.14 9.50 1.29
CA LYS A 112 4.89 10.69 1.73
C LYS A 112 4.72 11.86 0.76
N ILE A 113 4.69 11.60 -0.54
CA ILE A 113 4.48 12.62 -1.57
C ILE A 113 3.07 13.20 -1.45
N ALA A 114 2.05 12.34 -1.43
CA ALA A 114 0.66 12.76 -1.27
C ALA A 114 0.43 13.61 0.00
N ARG A 115 1.06 13.24 1.12
CA ARG A 115 1.00 14.06 2.36
C ARG A 115 1.63 15.44 2.20
N LYS A 116 2.74 15.55 1.46
CA LYS A 116 3.39 16.84 1.19
C LYS A 116 2.51 17.69 0.29
N GLU A 117 1.94 17.11 -0.76
CA GLU A 117 1.03 17.80 -1.68
C GLU A 117 -0.21 18.33 -0.96
N ALA A 118 -0.87 17.48 -0.16
CA ALA A 118 -2.03 17.90 0.63
C ALA A 118 -1.70 19.02 1.62
N LYS A 119 -0.48 19.01 2.20
CA LYS A 119 -0.02 20.09 3.08
C LYS A 119 0.15 21.40 2.31
N LEU A 120 0.79 21.37 1.14
CA LEU A 120 0.97 22.53 0.29
C LEU A 120 -0.37 23.11 -0.17
N GLU A 121 -1.32 22.25 -0.54
CA GLU A 121 -2.67 22.66 -0.92
C GLU A 121 -3.40 23.31 0.26
N SER A 122 -3.32 22.72 1.45
CA SER A 122 -3.90 23.32 2.66
C SER A 122 -3.27 24.67 2.99
N GLU A 123 -1.96 24.81 2.84
CA GLU A 123 -1.25 26.08 3.07
C GLU A 123 -1.69 27.15 2.06
N ALA A 124 -1.79 26.79 0.78
CA ALA A 124 -2.32 27.66 -0.28
C ALA A 124 -3.78 28.08 -0.03
N GLY A 125 -4.62 27.17 0.45
CA GLY A 125 -5.99 27.50 0.83
C GLY A 125 -6.08 28.48 2.00
N ILE A 126 -5.17 28.36 2.98
CA ILE A 126 -5.09 29.30 4.11
C ILE A 126 -4.61 30.68 3.66
N THR A 127 -3.61 30.77 2.78
CA THR A 127 -3.11 32.05 2.27
C THR A 127 -4.18 32.76 1.45
N ALA A 128 -4.84 32.06 0.52
CA ALA A 128 -5.92 32.61 -0.30
C ALA A 128 -7.06 33.17 0.57
N ARG A 129 -7.48 32.46 1.62
CA ARG A 129 -8.50 32.97 2.56
C ARG A 129 -8.04 34.21 3.33
N ARG A 130 -6.77 34.28 3.71
CA ARG A 130 -6.21 35.46 4.40
C ARG A 130 -6.20 36.67 3.46
N GLU A 131 -5.84 36.48 2.21
CA GLU A 131 -5.82 37.54 1.20
C GLU A 131 -7.23 38.03 0.88
N ALA A 132 -8.16 37.12 0.59
CA ALA A 132 -9.56 37.48 0.37
C ALA A 132 -10.16 38.26 1.56
N ARG A 133 -9.80 37.89 2.80
CA ARG A 133 -10.23 38.63 4.00
C ARG A 133 -9.63 40.04 4.09
N LYS A 134 -8.37 40.22 3.67
CA LYS A 134 -7.74 41.54 3.61
C LYS A 134 -8.41 42.41 2.56
N GLU A 135 -8.64 41.87 1.37
CA GLU A 135 -9.32 42.57 0.28
C GLU A 135 -10.74 42.99 0.67
N ALA A 136 -11.53 42.08 1.21
CA ALA A 136 -12.89 42.38 1.68
C ALA A 136 -12.91 43.45 2.79
N LYS A 137 -11.88 43.49 3.65
CA LYS A 137 -11.74 44.52 4.68
C LYS A 137 -11.47 45.89 4.04
N LEU A 138 -10.54 45.96 3.08
CA LEU A 138 -10.23 47.18 2.35
C LEU A 138 -11.43 47.70 1.56
N GLU A 139 -12.14 46.82 0.85
CA GLU A 139 -13.36 47.17 0.13
C GLU A 139 -14.44 47.72 1.06
N ARG A 140 -14.64 47.08 2.22
CA ARG A 140 -15.58 47.56 3.23
C ARG A 140 -15.19 48.93 3.77
N GLU A 141 -13.91 49.15 4.04
CA GLU A 141 -13.40 50.45 4.52
C GLU A 141 -13.60 51.54 3.44
N ALA A 142 -13.31 51.24 2.17
CA ALA A 142 -13.55 52.14 1.04
C ALA A 142 -15.05 52.44 0.85
N GLY A 143 -15.93 51.45 1.03
CA GLY A 143 -17.38 51.67 0.99
C GLY A 143 -17.87 52.58 2.12
N ILE A 144 -17.29 52.44 3.32
CA ILE A 144 -17.61 53.30 4.47
C ILE A 144 -17.15 54.74 4.23
N THR A 145 -15.96 54.95 3.68
CA THR A 145 -15.44 56.30 3.36
C THR A 145 -16.29 56.96 2.28
N ALA A 146 -16.57 56.26 1.17
CA ALA A 146 -17.42 56.74 0.09
C ALA A 146 -18.82 57.14 0.61
N ARG A 147 -19.43 56.33 1.49
CA ARG A 147 -20.74 56.66 2.09
C ARG A 147 -20.68 57.89 2.99
N ARG A 148 -19.59 58.08 3.75
CA ARG A 148 -19.40 59.29 4.58
C ARG A 148 -19.27 60.53 3.71
N GLU A 149 -18.52 60.45 2.62
CA GLU A 149 -18.36 61.55 1.66
C GLU A 149 -19.68 61.90 0.97
N ALA A 150 -20.41 60.89 0.48
CA ALA A 150 -21.74 61.09 -0.10
C ALA A 150 -22.70 61.77 0.89
N ARG A 151 -22.67 61.37 2.18
CA ARG A 151 -23.50 62.01 3.22
C ARG A 151 -23.11 63.47 3.47
N LYS A 152 -21.81 63.79 3.45
CA LYS A 152 -21.32 65.17 3.55
C LYS A 152 -21.79 65.99 2.35
N ALA A 153 -21.62 65.48 1.12
CA ALA A 153 -22.04 66.12 -0.11
C ALA A 153 -23.56 66.37 -0.13
N ALA A 154 -24.37 65.38 0.24
CA ALA A 154 -25.82 65.53 0.33
C ALA A 154 -26.25 66.59 1.36
N LYS A 155 -25.55 66.70 2.50
CA LYS A 155 -25.81 67.74 3.50
C LYS A 155 -25.50 69.15 2.95
N ILE A 156 -24.42 69.28 2.18
CA ILE A 156 -24.05 70.53 1.49
C ILE A 156 -25.12 70.89 0.46
N ALA A 157 -25.49 69.94 -0.41
CA ALA A 157 -26.53 70.13 -1.43
C ALA A 157 -27.88 70.55 -0.82
N ARG A 158 -28.31 69.88 0.27
CA ARG A 158 -29.54 70.23 0.98
C ARG A 158 -29.50 71.66 1.54
N LYS A 159 -28.38 72.05 2.17
CA LYS A 159 -28.20 73.43 2.66
C LYS A 159 -28.24 74.46 1.53
N ALA A 160 -27.62 74.16 0.39
CA ALA A 160 -27.64 75.02 -0.79
C ALA A 160 -29.07 75.18 -1.34
N ALA A 161 -29.82 74.08 -1.48
CA ALA A 161 -31.20 74.10 -1.95
C ALA A 161 -32.10 74.96 -1.05
N VAL A 162 -31.99 74.83 0.28
CA VAL A 162 -32.76 75.67 1.23
C VAL A 162 -32.39 77.15 1.09
N ARG A 163 -31.11 77.49 0.93
CA ARG A 163 -30.70 78.89 0.68
C ARG A 163 -31.29 79.44 -0.62
N ILE A 164 -31.31 78.64 -1.69
CA ILE A 164 -31.88 79.03 -2.98
C ILE A 164 -33.39 79.25 -2.83
N HIS A 165 -34.10 78.33 -2.19
CA HIS A 165 -35.53 78.46 -1.90
C HIS A 165 -35.82 79.74 -1.11
N ASN A 166 -35.12 79.97 0.01
CA ASN A 166 -35.34 81.16 0.84
C ASN A 166 -35.03 82.48 0.11
N LYS A 167 -34.02 82.50 -0.78
CA LYS A 167 -33.75 83.67 -1.63
C LYS A 167 -34.88 83.90 -2.64
N SER A 168 -35.37 82.83 -3.25
CA SER A 168 -36.45 82.89 -4.22
C SER A 168 -37.77 83.34 -3.57
N THR A 169 -38.13 82.78 -2.41
CA THR A 169 -39.33 83.19 -1.68
C THR A 169 -39.25 84.66 -1.24
N LYS A 170 -38.12 85.11 -0.70
CA LYS A 170 -37.92 86.53 -0.34
C LYS A 170 -38.03 87.47 -1.55
N SER A 171 -37.53 87.04 -2.71
CA SER A 171 -37.68 87.80 -3.95
C SER A 171 -39.15 87.88 -4.38
N LEU A 172 -39.89 86.76 -4.33
CA LEU A 172 -41.31 86.71 -4.66
C LEU A 172 -42.17 87.55 -3.69
N THR A 173 -41.91 87.48 -2.39
CA THR A 173 -42.62 88.31 -1.40
C THR A 173 -42.39 89.81 -1.66
N ASN A 174 -41.15 90.21 -1.97
CA ASN A 174 -40.87 91.60 -2.35
C ASN A 174 -41.61 92.02 -3.62
N ILE A 175 -41.71 91.13 -4.62
CA ILE A 175 -42.45 91.42 -5.86
C ILE A 175 -43.96 91.54 -5.61
N LEU A 176 -44.53 90.69 -4.76
CA LEU A 176 -45.97 90.70 -4.44
C LEU A 176 -46.36 91.91 -3.56
N SER A 177 -45.53 92.27 -2.59
CA SER A 177 -45.69 93.48 -1.77
C SER A 177 -45.60 94.75 -2.63
N ASN A 178 -44.61 94.87 -3.53
CA ASN A 178 -44.51 96.01 -4.46
C ASN A 178 -45.70 96.15 -5.43
N LYS A 179 -46.48 95.08 -5.64
CA LYS A 179 -47.68 95.09 -6.50
C LYS A 179 -48.99 95.26 -5.71
N GLY A 180 -48.92 95.45 -4.38
CA GLY A 180 -50.09 95.69 -3.52
C GLY A 180 -50.95 94.45 -3.24
N TYR A 181 -50.42 93.24 -3.39
CA TYR A 181 -51.15 92.00 -3.15
C TYR A 181 -51.03 91.47 -1.71
N ILE A 182 -50.13 92.04 -0.89
CA ILE A 182 -49.88 91.66 0.50
C ILE A 182 -49.61 92.96 1.29
N ASP A 183 -50.44 93.27 2.28
CA ASP A 183 -50.22 94.34 3.26
C ASP A 183 -49.53 93.74 4.50
N ASP A 184 -48.52 94.45 5.03
CA ASP A 184 -47.67 94.03 6.15
C ASP A 184 -48.43 93.86 7.49
#